data_AF-A0A819PDW4-F1
#
_entry.id   AF-A0A819PDW4-F1
#
_cell.length_a   1.000
_cell.length_b   1.000
_cell.length_c   1.000
_cell.angle_alpha   90.00
_cell.angle_beta   90.00
_cell.angle_gamma   90.00
#
_symmetry.space_group_name_H-M   'P 1'
#
loop_
_entity.id
_entity.type
_entity.pdbx_description
1 polymer ?
#
loop_
_entity_poly.entity_id
_entity_poly.type
_entity_poly.pdbx_seq_one_letter_code
_entity_poly.pdbx_strand_id
1 'polypeptide(L)'
;MFSFDIVSLYTNIPLAETIQIILDYLYKDRTSPTTIPMADVKKLLQFAIQDSHFLFNGKIYDQKDGVSMGSPLAPLLAQIFLQDFEKKYLPSFKEKGIVYWKRYVDDTFVFLDPKVSAQDIAAQLSQCHPSLKFTCEEEYTTRNKDLSKEGSPKKKFSHKNQYVTEKKDSIEEEKSIPRIALSFLDVLVERQPSIGFQTRKYRKETFTGLLTEWDSFVPKRYKYNAISTMVYRATIICSTYEALHDEFEVIRDLALQNGYPVAFVESIIRRQLNLIYTPRAITPTAPETDTIVLRVPYYEKPSQIYAKRVTAAVAK
;
A
#
# COMPACT_ATOMS: atom_id res chain seq x y z
N MET A 1 -15.54 -13.07 1.95
CA MET A 1 -14.47 -12.34 1.25
C MET A 1 -13.16 -12.79 1.83
N PHE A 2 -12.08 -12.86 1.06
CA PHE A 2 -10.85 -13.52 1.50
C PHE A 2 -9.62 -12.71 1.12
N SER A 3 -8.58 -12.81 1.94
CA SER A 3 -7.24 -12.32 1.62
C SER A 3 -6.33 -13.52 1.40
N PHE A 4 -5.64 -13.58 0.27
CA PHE A 4 -4.56 -14.54 0.06
C PHE A 4 -3.23 -13.81 0.14
N ASP A 5 -2.27 -14.38 0.85
CA ASP A 5 -0.91 -13.85 0.97
C ASP A 5 0.11 -14.85 0.40
N ILE A 6 1.15 -14.33 -0.26
CA ILE A 6 2.20 -15.15 -0.87
C ILE A 6 3.40 -15.20 0.07
N VAL A 7 3.68 -16.40 0.58
CA VAL A 7 4.72 -16.60 1.58
C VAL A 7 6.09 -16.30 0.99
N SER A 8 6.77 -15.30 1.58
CA SER A 8 8.15 -14.92 1.26
C SER A 8 8.37 -14.69 -0.24
N LEU A 9 7.47 -13.93 -0.89
CA LEU A 9 7.45 -13.70 -2.33
C LEU A 9 8.84 -13.44 -2.92
N TYR A 10 9.54 -12.40 -2.47
CA TYR A 10 10.81 -11.98 -3.10
C TYR A 10 11.89 -13.06 -3.09
N THR A 11 12.05 -13.77 -1.97
CA THR A 11 13.07 -14.82 -1.83
C THR A 11 12.71 -16.10 -2.59
N ASN A 12 11.48 -16.21 -3.08
CA ASN A 12 10.98 -17.38 -3.79
C ASN A 12 10.72 -17.10 -5.29
N ILE A 13 11.08 -15.94 -5.82
CA ILE A 13 10.95 -15.67 -7.26
C ILE A 13 11.98 -16.50 -8.03
N PRO A 14 11.56 -17.39 -8.95
CA PRO A 14 12.48 -18.18 -9.77
C PRO A 14 13.15 -17.26 -10.81
N LEU A 15 14.40 -16.87 -10.55
CA LEU A 15 15.06 -15.85 -11.38
C LEU A 15 15.27 -16.29 -12.83
N ALA A 16 15.65 -17.55 -13.04
CA ALA A 16 15.92 -18.08 -14.37
C ALA A 16 14.66 -18.08 -15.26
N GLU A 17 13.52 -18.48 -14.68
CA GLU A 17 12.22 -18.44 -15.36
C GLU A 17 11.77 -17.01 -15.61
N THR A 18 11.91 -16.13 -14.61
CA THR A 18 11.55 -14.71 -14.74
C THR A 18 12.35 -14.03 -15.86
N ILE A 19 13.65 -14.32 -15.97
CA ILE A 19 14.48 -13.83 -17.08
C ILE A 19 13.93 -14.33 -18.42
N GLN A 20 13.53 -15.60 -18.51
CA GLN A 20 12.97 -16.14 -19.74
C GLN A 20 11.63 -15.48 -20.11
N ILE A 21 10.75 -15.24 -19.13
CA ILE A 21 9.48 -14.49 -19.33
C ILE A 21 9.77 -13.10 -19.89
N ILE A 22 10.77 -12.39 -19.33
CA ILE A 22 11.17 -11.06 -19.81
C ILE A 22 11.63 -11.12 -21.26
N LEU A 23 12.49 -12.08 -21.61
CA LEU A 23 13.01 -12.22 -22.97
C LEU A 23 11.88 -12.56 -23.96
N ASP A 24 10.98 -13.46 -23.59
CA ASP A 24 9.84 -13.83 -24.43
C ASP A 24 8.94 -12.62 -24.67
N TYR A 25 8.65 -11.84 -23.63
CA TYR A 25 7.86 -10.61 -23.76
C TYR A 25 8.54 -9.55 -24.65
N LEU A 26 9.86 -9.37 -24.53
CA LEU A 26 10.59 -8.33 -25.28
C LEU A 26 10.79 -8.68 -26.76
N TYR A 27 10.98 -9.95 -27.09
CA TYR A 27 11.41 -10.38 -28.42
C TYR A 27 10.36 -11.18 -29.21
N LYS A 28 9.42 -11.86 -28.54
CA LYS A 28 8.37 -12.65 -29.21
C LYS A 28 7.04 -11.91 -29.26
N ASP A 29 6.65 -11.27 -28.16
CA ASP A 29 5.31 -10.69 -28.00
C ASP A 29 5.21 -9.23 -28.49
N ARG A 30 6.33 -8.58 -28.80
CA ARG A 30 6.36 -7.19 -29.29
C ARG A 30 6.34 -7.09 -30.81
N THR A 31 5.53 -6.16 -31.32
CA THR A 31 5.46 -5.79 -32.74
C THR A 31 6.73 -5.12 -33.26
N SER A 32 7.54 -4.54 -32.37
CA SER A 32 8.89 -4.05 -32.67
C SER A 32 9.87 -4.55 -31.61
N PRO A 33 10.67 -5.59 -31.90
CA PRO A 33 11.65 -6.11 -30.95
C PRO A 33 12.73 -5.06 -30.68
N THR A 34 13.35 -5.15 -29.50
CA THR A 34 14.45 -4.26 -29.11
C THR A 34 15.67 -4.44 -30.03
N THR A 35 16.38 -3.35 -30.29
CA THR A 35 17.60 -3.32 -31.13
C THR A 35 18.75 -4.13 -30.53
N ILE A 36 18.77 -4.31 -29.21
CA ILE A 36 19.80 -5.07 -28.50
C ILE A 36 19.55 -6.57 -28.74
N PRO A 37 20.58 -7.39 -29.06
CA PRO A 37 20.42 -8.84 -29.20
C PRO A 37 19.90 -9.52 -27.92
N MET A 38 19.05 -10.54 -28.08
CA MET A 38 18.45 -11.28 -26.95
C MET A 38 19.51 -11.89 -26.01
N ALA A 39 20.61 -12.38 -26.57
CA ALA A 39 21.71 -12.97 -25.79
C ALA A 39 22.37 -11.93 -24.86
N ASP A 40 22.52 -10.69 -25.33
CA ASP A 40 23.13 -9.61 -24.55
C ASP A 40 22.21 -9.16 -23.44
N VAL A 41 20.91 -8.99 -23.72
CA VAL A 41 19.91 -8.67 -22.68
C VAL A 41 19.83 -9.77 -21.62
N LYS A 42 19.84 -11.03 -22.03
CA LYS A 42 19.89 -12.17 -21.09
C LYS A 42 21.10 -12.06 -20.18
N LYS A 43 22.30 -11.85 -20.74
CA LYS A 43 23.53 -11.74 -19.97
C LYS A 43 23.51 -10.56 -18.99
N LEU A 44 22.98 -9.41 -19.41
CA LEU A 44 22.83 -8.23 -18.56
C LEU A 44 21.87 -8.48 -17.39
N LEU A 45 20.75 -9.16 -17.64
CA LEU A 45 19.78 -9.52 -16.60
C LEU A 45 20.37 -10.52 -15.60
N GLN A 46 21.10 -11.52 -16.08
CA GLN A 46 21.78 -12.49 -15.21
C GLN A 46 22.79 -11.78 -14.30
N PHE A 47 23.61 -10.89 -14.85
CA PHE A 47 24.57 -10.12 -14.08
C PHE A 47 23.90 -9.19 -13.06
N ALA A 48 22.78 -8.56 -13.42
CA ALA A 48 22.10 -7.62 -12.54
C ALA A 48 21.34 -8.29 -11.39
N ILE A 49 20.94 -9.57 -11.52
CA ILE A 49 19.98 -10.20 -10.62
C ILE A 49 20.52 -11.50 -9.98
N GLN A 50 21.22 -12.35 -10.74
CA GLN A 50 21.71 -13.65 -10.25
C GLN A 50 23.08 -13.55 -9.56
N ASP A 51 23.94 -12.62 -9.99
CA ASP A 51 25.27 -12.42 -9.42
C ASP A 51 25.24 -11.50 -8.19
N SER A 52 24.31 -11.77 -7.26
CA SER A 52 24.15 -10.97 -6.03
C SER A 52 24.93 -11.59 -4.87
N HIS A 53 25.86 -10.79 -4.33
CA HIS A 53 26.68 -11.16 -3.18
C HIS A 53 26.41 -10.22 -2.01
N PHE A 54 26.36 -10.74 -0.79
CA PHE A 54 26.20 -9.92 0.40
C PHE A 54 27.17 -10.34 1.51
N LEU A 55 27.62 -9.35 2.29
CA LEU A 55 28.51 -9.53 3.43
C LEU A 55 27.68 -9.60 4.71
N PHE A 56 27.81 -10.68 5.47
CA PHE A 56 27.18 -10.82 6.78
C PHE A 56 28.15 -11.45 7.77
N ASN A 57 28.33 -10.84 8.94
CA ASN A 57 29.30 -11.27 9.96
C ASN A 57 30.71 -11.54 9.41
N GLY A 58 31.19 -10.67 8.52
CA GLY A 58 32.51 -10.79 7.90
C GLY A 58 32.64 -11.92 6.87
N LYS A 59 31.55 -12.62 6.52
CA LYS A 59 31.53 -13.68 5.50
C LYS A 59 30.72 -13.25 4.29
N ILE A 60 31.20 -13.61 3.10
CA ILE A 60 30.51 -13.34 1.83
C ILE A 60 29.59 -14.52 1.52
N TYR A 61 28.36 -14.20 1.12
CA TYR A 61 27.33 -15.16 0.73
C TYR A 61 26.84 -14.84 -0.67
N ASP A 62 26.56 -15.87 -1.45
CA ASP A 62 25.88 -15.76 -2.74
C ASP A 62 24.39 -16.01 -2.55
N GLN A 63 23.56 -15.15 -3.13
CA GLN A 63 22.14 -15.44 -3.27
C GLN A 63 21.95 -16.45 -4.41
N LYS A 64 21.47 -17.66 -4.08
CA LYS A 64 21.30 -18.73 -5.08
C LYS A 64 19.99 -18.62 -5.87
N ASP A 65 18.91 -18.19 -5.23
CA ASP A 65 17.63 -17.96 -5.88
C ASP A 65 16.83 -16.89 -5.12
N GLY A 66 15.75 -16.40 -5.77
CA GLY A 66 15.01 -15.26 -5.30
C GLY A 66 15.74 -13.94 -5.50
N VAL A 67 15.01 -12.83 -5.41
CA VAL A 67 15.59 -11.49 -5.47
C VAL A 67 15.89 -10.99 -4.06
N SER A 68 17.04 -10.34 -3.86
CA SER A 68 17.35 -9.68 -2.60
C SER A 68 16.33 -8.59 -2.28
N MET A 69 15.80 -8.63 -1.06
CA MET A 69 14.95 -7.55 -0.54
C MET A 69 15.79 -6.26 -0.48
N GLY A 70 15.30 -5.21 -1.13
CA GLY A 70 16.03 -3.94 -1.27
C GLY A 70 16.68 -3.75 -2.64
N SER A 71 16.73 -4.77 -3.50
CA SER A 71 17.09 -4.58 -4.90
C SER A 71 16.04 -3.68 -5.59
N PRO A 72 16.47 -2.61 -6.31
CA PRO A 72 15.56 -1.76 -7.08
C PRO A 72 14.73 -2.54 -8.13
N LEU A 73 15.23 -3.70 -8.57
CA LEU A 73 14.55 -4.54 -9.56
C LEU A 73 13.57 -5.52 -8.92
N ALA A 74 13.64 -5.77 -7.61
CA ALA A 74 12.82 -6.80 -6.96
C ALA A 74 11.31 -6.60 -7.19
N PRO A 75 10.73 -5.40 -7.00
CA PRO A 75 9.29 -5.21 -7.22
C PRO A 75 8.86 -5.47 -8.66
N LEU A 76 9.71 -5.11 -9.62
CA LEU A 76 9.44 -5.33 -11.04
C LEU A 76 9.46 -6.81 -11.40
N LEU A 77 10.48 -7.54 -10.93
CA LEU A 77 10.62 -8.97 -11.18
C LEU A 77 9.48 -9.77 -10.55
N ALA A 78 9.11 -9.45 -9.31
CA ALA A 78 7.98 -10.03 -8.62
C ALA A 78 6.69 -9.83 -9.42
N GLN A 79 6.47 -8.61 -9.89
CA GLN A 79 5.28 -8.27 -10.66
C GLN A 79 5.21 -9.01 -11.99
N ILE A 80 6.31 -9.09 -12.74
CA ILE A 80 6.37 -9.80 -14.03
C ILE A 80 6.10 -11.29 -13.85
N PHE A 81 6.78 -11.93 -12.89
CA PHE A 81 6.59 -13.35 -12.62
C PHE A 81 5.15 -13.67 -12.20
N LEU A 82 4.60 -12.92 -11.25
CA LEU A 82 3.23 -13.15 -10.79
C LEU A 82 2.18 -12.82 -11.86
N GLN A 83 2.41 -11.84 -12.73
CA GLN A 83 1.50 -11.57 -13.85
C GLN A 83 1.46 -12.70 -14.87
N ASP A 84 2.61 -13.31 -15.18
CA ASP A 84 2.66 -14.48 -16.06
C ASP A 84 1.95 -15.69 -15.43
N PHE A 85 2.22 -15.94 -14.15
CA PHE A 85 1.52 -16.96 -13.36
C PHE A 85 -0.01 -16.74 -13.37
N GLU A 86 -0.47 -15.51 -13.09
CA GLU A 86 -1.89 -15.16 -13.11
C GLU A 86 -2.49 -15.36 -14.52
N LYS A 87 -1.80 -14.91 -15.58
CA LYS A 87 -2.27 -15.08 -16.95
C LYS A 87 -2.45 -16.55 -17.32
N LYS A 88 -1.54 -17.41 -16.84
CA LYS A 88 -1.54 -18.84 -17.13
C LYS A 88 -2.60 -19.62 -16.35
N TYR A 89 -2.73 -19.38 -15.04
CA TYR A 89 -3.54 -20.23 -14.17
C TYR A 89 -4.89 -19.62 -13.79
N LEU A 90 -4.97 -18.29 -13.60
CA LEU A 90 -6.18 -17.62 -13.09
C LEU A 90 -7.46 -17.88 -13.93
N PRO A 91 -7.42 -17.99 -15.28
CA PRO A 91 -8.62 -18.31 -16.05
C PRO A 91 -9.30 -19.61 -15.60
N SER A 92 -8.52 -20.66 -15.33
CA SER A 92 -9.06 -21.94 -14.84
C SER A 92 -9.65 -21.83 -13.44
N PHE A 93 -9.10 -20.96 -12.58
CA PHE A 93 -9.63 -20.74 -11.24
C PHE A 93 -10.88 -19.86 -11.24
N LYS A 94 -11.06 -18.99 -12.24
CA LYS A 94 -12.33 -18.27 -12.43
C LYS A 94 -13.48 -19.24 -12.70
N GLU A 95 -13.24 -20.28 -13.50
CA GLU A 95 -14.23 -21.35 -13.72
C GLU A 95 -14.50 -22.18 -12.46
N LYS A 96 -13.51 -22.30 -11.57
CA LYS A 96 -13.64 -22.97 -10.26
C LYS A 96 -14.29 -22.12 -9.17
N GLY A 97 -14.71 -20.89 -9.46
CA GLY A 97 -15.48 -20.05 -8.52
C GLY A 97 -14.74 -18.83 -7.97
N ILE A 98 -13.57 -18.44 -8.51
CA ILE A 98 -13.01 -17.11 -8.25
C ILE A 98 -13.84 -16.07 -9.02
N VAL A 99 -14.64 -15.29 -8.28
CA VAL A 99 -15.50 -14.23 -8.83
C VAL A 99 -14.72 -12.93 -9.05
N TYR A 100 -13.82 -12.61 -8.11
CA TYR A 100 -13.01 -11.40 -8.15
C TYR A 100 -11.60 -11.68 -7.67
N TRP A 101 -10.62 -11.08 -8.35
CA TRP A 101 -9.20 -11.21 -8.04
C TRP A 101 -8.50 -9.88 -8.21
N LYS A 102 -7.92 -9.35 -7.14
CA LYS A 102 -7.08 -8.14 -7.20
C LYS A 102 -5.87 -8.28 -6.29
N ARG A 103 -4.70 -8.32 -6.91
CA ARG A 103 -3.41 -8.42 -6.21
C ARG A 103 -2.74 -7.07 -6.03
N TYR A 104 -2.16 -6.86 -4.85
CA TYR A 104 -1.24 -5.81 -4.48
C TYR A 104 0.06 -6.46 -3.99
N VAL A 105 1.07 -6.53 -4.86
CA VAL A 105 2.34 -7.22 -4.57
C VAL A 105 2.09 -8.70 -4.21
N ASP A 106 2.17 -9.06 -2.93
CA ASP A 106 1.96 -10.37 -2.32
C ASP A 106 0.53 -10.56 -1.79
N ASP A 107 -0.10 -9.51 -1.27
CA ASP A 107 -1.48 -9.54 -0.79
C ASP A 107 -2.51 -9.55 -1.94
N THR A 108 -3.48 -10.46 -1.89
CA THR A 108 -4.52 -10.60 -2.90
C THR A 108 -5.91 -10.59 -2.27
N PHE A 109 -6.73 -9.64 -2.70
CA PHE A 109 -8.13 -9.55 -2.29
C PHE A 109 -9.02 -10.37 -3.25
N VAL A 110 -9.80 -11.29 -2.69
CA VAL A 110 -10.55 -12.30 -3.46
C VAL A 110 -12.02 -12.38 -3.03
N PHE A 111 -12.93 -12.47 -4.00
CA PHE A 111 -14.29 -12.97 -3.79
C PHE A 111 -14.43 -14.35 -4.42
N LEU A 112 -14.93 -15.29 -3.64
CA LEU A 112 -15.20 -16.67 -4.06
C LEU A 112 -16.71 -16.93 -4.06
N ASP A 113 -17.14 -17.87 -4.90
CA ASP A 113 -18.48 -18.47 -4.80
C ASP A 113 -18.65 -19.08 -3.39
N PRO A 114 -19.78 -18.84 -2.70
CA PRO A 114 -20.04 -19.39 -1.36
C PRO A 114 -19.91 -20.92 -1.24
N LYS A 115 -19.99 -21.66 -2.35
CA LYS A 115 -19.85 -23.13 -2.37
C LYS A 115 -18.40 -23.60 -2.35
N VAL A 116 -17.44 -22.69 -2.52
CA VAL A 116 -16.02 -23.02 -2.70
C VAL A 116 -15.26 -22.67 -1.44
N SER A 117 -14.46 -23.63 -0.95
CA SER A 117 -13.55 -23.44 0.16
C SER A 117 -12.35 -22.58 -0.25
N ALA A 118 -12.08 -21.53 0.50
CA ALA A 118 -10.97 -20.62 0.23
C ALA A 118 -9.60 -21.31 0.44
N GLN A 119 -9.50 -22.15 1.47
CA GLN A 119 -8.31 -22.94 1.77
C GLN A 119 -7.99 -23.92 0.64
N ASP A 120 -9.02 -24.54 0.06
CA ASP A 120 -8.82 -25.49 -1.04
C ASP A 120 -8.29 -24.78 -2.30
N ILE A 121 -8.81 -23.59 -2.60
CA ILE A 121 -8.30 -22.76 -3.69
C ILE A 121 -6.86 -22.33 -3.43
N ALA A 122 -6.53 -21.87 -2.22
CA ALA A 122 -5.16 -21.49 -1.86
C ALA A 122 -4.18 -22.68 -1.95
N ALA A 123 -4.61 -23.86 -1.51
CA ALA A 123 -3.83 -25.09 -1.63
C ALA A 123 -3.60 -25.49 -3.10
N GLN A 124 -4.64 -25.41 -3.94
CA GLN A 124 -4.53 -25.69 -5.38
C GLN A 124 -3.63 -24.67 -6.09
N LEU A 125 -3.72 -23.38 -5.77
CA LEU A 125 -2.83 -22.34 -6.30
C LEU A 125 -1.36 -22.62 -5.94
N SER A 126 -1.12 -23.06 -4.70
CA SER A 126 0.21 -23.45 -4.23
C SER A 126 0.77 -24.69 -4.94
N GLN A 127 -0.07 -25.51 -5.56
CA GLN A 127 0.35 -26.67 -6.35
C GLN A 127 0.69 -26.29 -7.81
N CYS A 128 0.26 -25.12 -8.29
CA CYS A 128 0.49 -24.70 -9.67
C CYS A 128 1.96 -24.38 -9.96
N HIS A 129 2.74 -23.99 -8.94
CA HIS A 129 4.15 -23.64 -9.10
C HIS A 129 4.96 -23.95 -7.83
N PRO A 130 6.11 -24.65 -7.92
CA PRO A 130 6.88 -25.09 -6.75
C PRO A 130 7.39 -23.96 -5.85
N SER A 131 7.67 -22.79 -6.44
CA SER A 131 8.18 -21.64 -5.68
C SER A 131 7.08 -20.78 -5.04
N LEU A 132 5.80 -21.00 -5.34
CA LEU A 132 4.71 -20.18 -4.80
C LEU A 132 3.92 -20.96 -3.75
N LYS A 133 3.71 -20.33 -2.59
CA LYS A 133 2.85 -20.84 -1.52
C LYS A 133 1.91 -19.73 -1.09
N PHE A 134 0.63 -20.07 -0.99
CA PHE A 134 -0.44 -19.16 -0.63
C PHE A 134 -0.98 -19.51 0.75
N THR A 135 -1.17 -18.49 1.58
CA THR A 135 -1.97 -18.55 2.81
C THR A 135 -3.32 -17.88 2.56
N CYS A 136 -4.29 -18.12 3.45
CA CYS A 136 -5.64 -17.57 3.34
C CYS A 136 -6.09 -17.02 4.68
N GLU A 137 -6.57 -15.78 4.68
CA GLU A 137 -7.28 -15.14 5.79
C GLU A 137 -8.77 -15.03 5.45
N GLU A 138 -9.62 -15.41 6.39
CA GLU A 138 -11.07 -15.40 6.24
C GLU A 138 -11.71 -14.22 6.98
N GLU A 139 -12.96 -13.95 6.63
CA GLU A 139 -13.80 -13.02 7.37
C GLU A 139 -13.99 -13.49 8.83
N TYR A 140 -13.91 -12.55 9.77
CA TYR A 140 -14.21 -12.77 11.18
C TYR A 140 -15.33 -11.84 11.66
N THR A 141 -15.96 -12.20 12.77
CA THR A 141 -17.02 -11.38 13.36
C THR A 141 -16.44 -10.35 14.32
N THR A 142 -16.65 -9.06 14.05
CA THR A 142 -16.28 -7.95 14.94
C THR A 142 -17.45 -7.55 15.84
N ARG A 143 -17.15 -7.21 17.10
CA ARG A 143 -18.10 -6.56 18.03
C ARG A 143 -17.57 -5.16 18.34
N ASN A 144 -18.47 -4.17 18.49
CA ASN A 144 -18.07 -2.75 18.68
C ASN A 144 -17.13 -2.50 19.89
N LYS A 145 -17.04 -3.42 20.86
CA LYS A 145 -16.09 -3.34 21.99
C LYS A 145 -14.64 -3.66 21.62
N ASP A 146 -14.37 -4.26 20.47
CA ASP A 146 -13.03 -4.66 20.04
C ASP A 146 -12.31 -3.51 19.30
N LEU A 147 -13.07 -2.65 18.61
CA LEU A 147 -12.58 -1.45 17.90
C LEU A 147 -11.94 -0.38 18.82
N SER A 148 -12.25 -0.40 20.12
CA SER A 148 -11.64 0.50 21.13
C SER A 148 -10.54 -0.19 21.96
N LYS A 149 -10.38 -1.52 21.86
CA LYS A 149 -9.43 -2.29 22.67
C LYS A 149 -8.25 -2.86 21.90
N GLU A 150 -8.32 -2.99 20.59
CA GLU A 150 -7.23 -3.54 19.76
C GLU A 150 -6.05 -2.58 19.48
N GLY A 151 -5.98 -1.42 20.13
CA GLY A 151 -4.87 -0.48 19.93
C GLY A 151 -4.51 0.39 21.13
N SER A 152 -5.04 0.11 22.32
CA SER A 152 -4.70 0.89 23.52
C SER A 152 -3.37 0.42 24.13
N PRO A 153 -2.29 1.21 24.12
CA PRO A 153 -1.07 0.84 24.82
C PRO A 153 -1.33 0.78 26.33
N LYS A 154 -1.20 -0.41 26.92
CA LYS A 154 -1.11 -0.58 28.37
C LYS A 154 0.20 0.03 28.87
N LYS A 155 0.22 1.34 29.11
CA LYS A 155 1.18 1.98 30.02
C LYS A 155 0.42 2.72 31.11
N LYS A 156 0.40 2.14 32.30
CA LYS A 156 0.03 2.82 33.54
C LYS A 156 1.07 3.92 33.79
N PHE A 157 0.75 5.15 33.45
CA PHE A 157 1.38 6.31 34.08
C PHE A 157 0.31 7.06 34.85
N SER A 158 0.42 6.95 36.18
CA SER A 158 -0.31 7.73 37.16
C SER A 158 0.14 9.18 37.01
N HIS A 159 -0.69 10.06 36.46
CA HIS A 159 -0.77 11.46 36.86
C HIS A 159 -2.25 11.83 36.95
N LYS A 160 -2.70 12.09 38.18
CA LYS A 160 -4.04 12.59 38.51
C LYS A 160 -4.24 13.94 37.83
N ASN A 161 -5.25 14.05 36.99
CA ASN A 161 -6.02 15.28 36.86
C ASN A 161 -7.49 14.90 36.91
N GLN A 162 -8.12 15.26 38.03
CA GLN A 162 -9.55 15.13 38.26
C GLN A 162 -10.30 16.11 37.34
N TYR A 163 -11.01 15.57 36.36
CA TYR A 163 -12.30 16.13 35.97
C TYR A 163 -13.35 15.10 36.38
N VAL A 164 -14.13 15.48 37.39
CA VAL A 164 -15.29 14.72 37.87
C VAL A 164 -16.40 14.99 36.87
N THR A 165 -16.81 13.98 36.12
CA THR A 165 -18.13 13.94 35.49
C THR A 165 -18.85 12.72 36.04
N GLU A 166 -19.95 13.02 36.74
CA GLU A 166 -20.76 12.12 37.52
C GLU A 166 -21.35 10.99 36.66
N LYS A 167 -21.45 9.82 37.30
CA LYS A 167 -22.20 8.65 36.83
C LYS A 167 -23.61 9.03 36.37
N LYS A 168 -23.93 8.69 35.13
CA LYS A 168 -25.26 8.19 34.78
C LYS A 168 -25.11 6.74 34.35
N ASP A 169 -25.17 5.86 35.34
CA ASP A 169 -25.58 4.47 35.13
C ASP A 169 -27.02 4.48 34.59
N SER A 170 -27.33 3.55 33.68
CA SER A 170 -28.61 3.28 32.99
C SER A 170 -28.99 4.20 31.82
N ILE A 171 -28.73 3.73 30.59
CA ILE A 171 -29.66 3.67 29.43
C ILE A 171 -29.01 2.75 28.36
N GLU A 172 -29.70 1.65 28.06
CA GLU A 172 -29.70 0.81 26.85
C GLU A 172 -28.39 0.11 26.39
N GLU A 173 -28.31 -1.19 26.70
CA GLU A 173 -27.54 -2.17 25.92
C GLU A 173 -28.10 -2.25 24.48
N GLU A 174 -27.63 -1.36 23.61
CA GLU A 174 -27.84 -1.51 22.18
C GLU A 174 -27.11 -2.79 21.74
N LYS A 175 -27.88 -3.85 21.45
CA LYS A 175 -27.37 -5.12 20.91
C LYS A 175 -26.58 -4.83 19.63
N SER A 176 -25.27 -4.68 19.75
CA SER A 176 -24.38 -4.41 18.61
C SER A 176 -24.56 -5.52 17.57
N ILE A 177 -25.05 -5.18 16.39
CA ILE A 177 -25.19 -6.11 15.28
C ILE A 177 -23.79 -6.67 14.97
N PRO A 178 -23.60 -8.00 14.98
CA PRO A 178 -22.31 -8.58 14.61
C PRO A 178 -21.96 -8.18 13.18
N ARG A 179 -20.79 -7.56 13.00
CA ARG A 179 -20.29 -7.18 11.67
C ARG A 179 -19.33 -8.27 11.19
N ILE A 180 -19.43 -8.64 9.93
CA ILE A 180 -18.47 -9.55 9.29
C ILE A 180 -17.40 -8.67 8.67
N ALA A 181 -16.13 -8.90 9.02
CA ALA A 181 -15.03 -8.04 8.59
C ALA A 181 -13.83 -8.85 8.09
N LEU A 182 -13.05 -8.24 7.20
CA LEU A 182 -11.74 -8.73 6.76
C LEU A 182 -10.74 -7.58 6.84
N SER A 183 -9.61 -7.82 7.50
CA SER A 183 -8.44 -6.94 7.42
C SER A 183 -7.72 -7.19 6.10
N PHE A 184 -7.51 -6.12 5.31
CA PHE A 184 -6.72 -6.17 4.09
C PHE A 184 -5.77 -4.97 4.05
N LEU A 185 -4.46 -5.24 4.09
CA LEU A 185 -3.44 -4.20 4.30
C LEU A 185 -3.77 -3.35 5.54
N ASP A 186 -3.87 -2.03 5.38
CA ASP A 186 -4.23 -1.11 6.46
C ASP A 186 -5.72 -0.68 6.42
N VAL A 187 -6.59 -1.51 5.84
CA VAL A 187 -8.03 -1.28 5.71
C VAL A 187 -8.81 -2.43 6.33
N LEU A 188 -9.79 -2.11 7.16
CA LEU A 188 -10.78 -3.07 7.65
C LEU A 188 -12.01 -2.96 6.75
N VAL A 189 -12.32 -4.01 6.01
CA VAL A 189 -13.48 -4.08 5.14
C VAL A 189 -14.61 -4.79 5.89
N GLU A 190 -15.64 -4.04 6.26
CA GLU A 190 -16.82 -4.55 6.96
C GLU A 190 -17.99 -4.73 6.00
N ARG A 191 -18.63 -5.89 6.05
CA ARG A 191 -19.89 -6.14 5.36
C ARG A 191 -21.05 -5.72 6.26
N GLN A 192 -21.84 -4.78 5.79
CA GLN A 192 -23.11 -4.41 6.41
C GLN A 192 -24.28 -5.06 5.66
N PRO A 193 -25.22 -5.71 6.37
CA PRO A 193 -26.35 -6.39 5.73
C PRO A 193 -27.23 -5.49 4.84
N SER A 194 -27.32 -4.19 5.13
CA SER A 194 -28.25 -3.26 4.47
C SER A 194 -27.62 -2.25 3.52
N ILE A 195 -26.33 -1.91 3.69
CA ILE A 195 -25.67 -0.78 2.99
C ILE A 195 -24.55 -1.26 2.04
N GLY A 196 -24.14 -2.53 2.14
CA GLY A 196 -23.04 -3.09 1.34
C GLY A 196 -21.73 -3.15 2.13
N PHE A 197 -20.71 -2.43 1.69
CA PHE A 197 -19.40 -2.43 2.35
C PHE A 197 -19.10 -1.09 3.03
N GLN A 198 -18.56 -1.16 4.25
CA GLN A 198 -17.95 -0.04 4.95
C GLN A 198 -16.45 -0.30 5.08
N THR A 199 -15.64 0.74 4.98
CA THR A 199 -14.20 0.64 5.24
C THR A 199 -13.80 1.50 6.42
N ARG A 200 -12.93 0.97 7.27
CA ARG A 200 -12.30 1.63 8.42
C ARG A 200 -10.79 1.49 8.33
N LYS A 201 -10.06 2.32 9.08
CA LYS A 201 -8.61 2.14 9.22
C LYS A 201 -8.32 0.89 10.04
N TYR A 202 -7.49 -0.01 9.52
CA TYR A 202 -6.97 -1.15 10.28
C TYR A 202 -5.56 -0.86 10.81
N ARG A 203 -5.28 -1.32 12.02
CA ARG A 203 -3.97 -1.30 12.67
C ARG A 203 -3.68 -2.72 13.15
N LYS A 204 -2.53 -3.27 12.77
CA LYS A 204 -2.09 -4.59 13.26
C LYS A 204 -1.89 -4.54 14.78
N GLU A 205 -1.98 -5.69 15.45
CA GLU A 205 -1.74 -5.80 16.90
C GLU A 205 -0.35 -5.30 17.33
N THR A 206 0.62 -5.34 16.41
CA THR A 206 1.98 -4.84 16.64
C THR A 206 2.09 -3.32 16.59
N PHE A 207 1.01 -2.59 16.25
CA PHE A 207 0.99 -1.14 16.23
C PHE A 207 1.10 -0.57 17.64
N THR A 208 2.21 0.11 17.92
CA THR A 208 2.51 0.63 19.26
C THR A 208 1.93 2.02 19.55
N GLY A 209 1.40 2.70 18.53
CA GLY A 209 0.97 4.11 18.66
C GLY A 209 2.11 5.11 18.83
N LEU A 210 3.37 4.68 18.69
CA LEU A 210 4.53 5.56 18.87
C LEU A 210 4.70 6.48 17.65
N LEU A 211 4.70 7.78 17.91
CA LEU A 211 5.00 8.82 16.95
C LEU A 211 6.30 9.52 17.34
N THR A 212 6.78 10.44 16.50
CA THR A 212 7.87 11.34 16.89
C THR A 212 7.39 12.25 18.01
N GLU A 213 7.97 12.15 19.21
CA GLU A 213 7.63 12.99 20.36
C GLU A 213 7.65 14.48 20.03
N TRP A 214 6.64 15.22 20.50
CA TRP A 214 6.50 16.65 20.18
C TRP A 214 7.70 17.50 20.60
N ASP A 215 8.33 17.19 21.73
CA ASP A 215 9.46 17.95 22.27
C ASP A 215 10.83 17.46 21.76
N SER A 216 10.86 16.45 20.90
CA SER A 216 12.11 15.94 20.33
C SER A 216 12.82 16.99 19.45
N PHE A 217 14.14 16.86 19.28
CA PHE A 217 14.95 17.72 18.39
C PHE A 217 14.73 17.43 16.88
N VAL A 218 13.57 16.87 16.51
CA VAL A 218 13.20 16.62 15.12
C VAL A 218 12.49 17.86 14.53
N PRO A 219 12.80 18.27 13.29
CA PRO A 219 12.15 19.42 12.66
C PRO A 219 10.63 19.29 12.64
N LYS A 220 9.93 20.41 12.91
CA LYS A 220 8.46 20.47 12.98
C LYS A 220 7.76 19.90 11.74
N ARG A 221 8.39 19.93 10.57
CA ARG A 221 7.85 19.37 9.32
C ARG A 221 7.64 17.86 9.39
N TYR A 222 8.52 17.10 10.06
CA TYR A 222 8.35 15.66 10.20
C TYR A 222 7.19 15.33 11.15
N LYS A 223 7.08 16.06 12.27
CA LYS A 223 5.97 15.97 13.23
C LYS A 223 4.63 16.31 12.56
N TYR A 224 4.64 17.38 11.76
CA TYR A 224 3.52 17.77 10.91
C TYR A 224 3.11 16.63 9.97
N ASN A 225 4.07 16.08 9.24
CA ASN A 225 3.81 15.03 8.25
C ASN A 225 3.32 13.73 8.91
N ALA A 226 3.79 13.40 10.12
CA ALA A 226 3.31 12.24 10.87
C ALA A 226 1.79 12.32 11.09
N ILE A 227 1.30 13.46 11.59
CA ILE A 227 -0.14 13.68 11.79
C ILE A 227 -0.87 13.84 10.45
N SER A 228 -0.37 14.70 9.56
CA SER A 228 -1.02 15.00 8.28
C SER A 228 -1.19 13.77 7.40
N THR A 229 -0.25 12.82 7.45
CA THR A 229 -0.37 11.56 6.71
C THR A 229 -1.46 10.68 7.30
N MET A 230 -1.56 10.56 8.62
CA MET A 230 -2.65 9.79 9.25
C MET A 230 -4.02 10.39 8.91
N VAL A 231 -4.18 11.71 9.03
CA VAL A 231 -5.43 12.43 8.70
C VAL A 231 -5.80 12.25 7.22
N TYR A 232 -4.83 12.41 6.31
CA TYR A 232 -5.05 12.18 4.87
C TYR A 232 -5.49 10.74 4.59
N ARG A 233 -4.81 9.74 5.18
CA ARG A 233 -5.14 8.34 5.00
C ARG A 233 -6.52 8.00 5.55
N ALA A 234 -6.91 8.56 6.70
CA ALA A 234 -8.26 8.42 7.25
C ALA A 234 -9.32 8.89 6.24
N THR A 235 -9.09 10.04 5.60
CA THR A 235 -10.05 10.60 4.62
C THR A 235 -10.18 9.79 3.34
N ILE A 236 -9.19 8.97 3.00
CA ILE A 236 -9.23 8.08 1.83
C ILE A 236 -9.82 6.71 2.19
N ILE A 237 -9.49 6.21 3.38
CA ILE A 237 -9.82 4.85 3.79
C ILE A 237 -11.21 4.75 4.40
N CYS A 238 -11.62 5.71 5.23
CA CYS A 238 -12.92 5.64 5.91
C CYS A 238 -14.05 6.01 4.94
N SER A 239 -14.98 5.08 4.69
CA SER A 239 -16.07 5.30 3.72
C SER A 239 -17.29 6.03 4.30
N THR A 240 -17.43 6.09 5.63
CA THR A 240 -18.54 6.76 6.30
C THR A 240 -18.04 7.87 7.19
N TYR A 241 -18.92 8.85 7.45
CA TYR A 241 -18.63 9.94 8.38
C TYR A 241 -18.34 9.43 9.79
N GLU A 242 -19.10 8.46 10.28
CA GLU A 242 -18.89 7.82 11.59
C GLU A 242 -17.47 7.22 11.68
N ALA A 243 -17.08 6.40 10.70
CA ALA A 243 -15.74 5.80 10.69
C ALA A 243 -14.62 6.84 10.58
N LEU A 244 -14.84 7.91 9.82
CA LEU A 244 -13.87 8.99 9.71
C LEU A 244 -13.74 9.77 11.02
N HIS A 245 -14.87 10.02 11.69
CA HIS A 245 -14.90 10.71 12.98
C HIS A 245 -14.18 9.89 14.06
N ASP A 246 -14.53 8.61 14.20
CA ASP A 246 -13.87 7.68 15.13
C ASP A 246 -12.35 7.66 14.90
N GLU A 247 -11.93 7.60 13.64
CA GLU A 247 -10.53 7.58 13.28
C GLU A 247 -9.81 8.90 13.62
N PHE A 248 -10.49 10.05 13.50
CA PHE A 248 -9.94 11.32 13.95
C PHE A 248 -9.82 11.41 15.47
N GLU A 249 -10.77 10.84 16.23
CA GLU A 249 -10.62 10.72 17.69
C GLU A 249 -9.39 9.87 18.05
N VAL A 250 -9.19 8.72 17.39
CA VAL A 250 -7.98 7.90 17.58
C VAL A 250 -6.71 8.68 17.25
N ILE A 251 -6.69 9.46 16.16
CA ILE A 251 -5.52 10.28 15.81
C ILE A 251 -5.25 11.36 16.87
N ARG A 252 -6.30 11.98 17.44
CA ARG A 252 -6.15 12.95 18.54
C ARG A 252 -5.55 12.30 19.76
N ASP A 253 -6.07 11.16 20.17
CA ASP A 253 -5.59 10.42 21.34
C ASP A 253 -4.12 9.99 21.16
N LEU A 254 -3.77 9.46 20.00
CA LEU A 254 -2.39 9.11 19.67
C LEU A 254 -1.47 10.34 19.72
N ALA A 255 -1.88 11.45 19.12
CA ALA A 255 -1.10 12.67 19.11
C ALA A 255 -0.90 13.23 20.53
N LEU A 256 -1.96 13.24 21.34
CA LEU A 256 -1.92 13.64 22.75
C LEU A 256 -0.97 12.77 23.57
N GLN A 257 -1.01 11.45 23.38
CA GLN A 257 -0.12 10.51 24.06
C GLN A 257 1.36 10.73 23.70
N ASN A 258 1.66 11.31 22.55
CA ASN A 258 3.01 11.66 22.08
C ASN A 258 3.33 13.18 22.26
N GLY A 259 2.59 13.87 23.12
CA GLY A 259 2.85 15.26 23.54
C GLY A 259 2.42 16.35 22.56
N TYR A 260 1.69 16.04 21.49
CA TYR A 260 1.31 17.04 20.48
C TYR A 260 0.25 18.02 21.02
N PRO A 261 0.39 19.34 20.78
CA PRO A 261 -0.64 20.30 21.14
C PRO A 261 -1.95 20.05 20.38
N VAL A 262 -3.08 20.06 21.08
CA VAL A 262 -4.42 19.85 20.48
C VAL A 262 -4.68 20.81 19.32
N ALA A 263 -4.41 22.10 19.53
CA ALA A 263 -4.62 23.12 18.49
C ALA A 263 -3.81 22.85 17.22
N PHE A 264 -2.62 22.23 17.35
CA PHE A 264 -1.81 21.85 16.21
C PHE A 264 -2.49 20.72 15.42
N VAL A 265 -2.95 19.66 16.09
CA VAL A 265 -3.66 18.54 15.45
C VAL A 265 -4.97 18.99 14.80
N GLU A 266 -5.77 19.80 15.50
CA GLU A 266 -7.02 20.35 14.97
C GLU A 266 -6.80 21.21 13.72
N SER A 267 -5.71 22.01 13.69
CA SER A 267 -5.38 22.81 12.51
C SER A 267 -5.11 21.93 11.27
N ILE A 268 -4.53 20.74 11.46
CA ILE A 268 -4.23 19.78 10.40
C ILE A 268 -5.51 19.12 9.90
N ILE A 269 -6.35 18.63 10.81
CA ILE A 269 -7.66 18.03 10.49
C ILE A 269 -8.51 19.06 9.72
N ARG A 270 -8.64 20.27 10.24
CA ARG A 270 -9.40 21.35 9.58
C ARG A 270 -8.85 21.65 8.20
N ARG A 271 -7.52 21.76 8.04
CA ARG A 271 -6.91 22.01 6.74
C ARG A 271 -7.24 20.90 5.75
N GLN A 272 -7.18 19.63 6.16
CA GLN A 272 -7.47 18.50 5.30
C GLN A 272 -8.95 18.47 4.89
N LEU A 273 -9.87 18.69 5.83
CA LEU A 273 -11.30 18.77 5.53
C LEU A 273 -11.61 19.94 4.59
N ASN A 274 -10.98 21.10 4.79
CA ASN A 274 -11.12 22.24 3.88
C ASN A 274 -10.65 21.89 2.46
N LEU A 275 -9.58 21.10 2.30
CA LEU A 275 -9.12 20.69 0.96
C LEU A 275 -10.12 19.78 0.24
N ILE A 276 -10.93 19.03 0.98
CA ILE A 276 -11.91 18.06 0.44
C ILE A 276 -13.25 18.76 0.16
N TYR A 277 -13.72 19.58 1.09
CA TYR A 277 -15.10 20.11 1.07
C TYR A 277 -15.19 21.56 0.63
N THR A 278 -14.07 22.30 0.53
CA THR A 278 -14.12 23.66 -0.01
C THR A 278 -14.05 23.59 -1.54
N PRO A 279 -15.07 24.09 -2.27
CA PRO A 279 -15.01 24.15 -3.72
C PRO A 279 -13.81 25.00 -4.14
N ARG A 280 -12.91 24.42 -4.93
CA ARG A 280 -11.84 25.20 -5.56
C ARG A 280 -12.49 26.09 -6.62
N ALA A 281 -12.17 27.38 -6.59
CA ALA A 281 -12.48 28.24 -7.72
C ALA A 281 -11.94 27.59 -8.99
N ILE A 282 -12.74 27.59 -10.06
CA ILE A 282 -12.27 27.17 -11.38
C ILE A 282 -11.14 28.14 -11.72
N THR A 283 -9.90 27.69 -11.58
CA THR A 283 -8.78 28.42 -12.17
C THR A 283 -9.03 28.37 -13.66
N PRO A 284 -9.21 29.50 -14.36
CA PRO A 284 -9.24 29.47 -15.81
C PRO A 284 -7.95 28.79 -16.24
N THR A 285 -8.09 27.60 -16.83
CA THR A 285 -6.96 26.96 -17.49
C THR A 285 -6.47 27.98 -18.49
N ALA A 286 -5.19 28.37 -18.40
CA ALA A 286 -4.61 29.19 -19.46
C ALA A 286 -4.97 28.51 -20.79
N PRO A 287 -5.41 29.27 -21.82
CA PRO A 287 -5.66 28.67 -23.13
C PRO A 287 -4.46 27.79 -23.45
N GLU A 288 -4.71 26.57 -23.91
CA GLU A 288 -3.66 25.69 -24.43
C GLU A 288 -2.96 26.47 -25.54
N THR A 289 -1.91 27.17 -25.16
CA THR A 289 -0.95 27.71 -26.11
C THR A 289 -0.26 26.47 -26.63
N ASP A 290 -0.26 26.26 -27.95
CA ASP A 290 0.49 25.23 -28.65
C ASP A 290 1.99 25.41 -28.33
N THR A 291 2.37 24.99 -27.13
CA THR A 291 3.70 25.16 -26.58
C THR A 291 4.47 23.93 -27.00
N ILE A 292 5.25 24.07 -28.06
CA ILE A 292 6.16 23.03 -28.50
C ILE A 292 7.28 22.90 -27.47
N VAL A 293 7.23 21.86 -26.63
CA VAL A 293 8.27 21.57 -25.63
C VAL A 293 9.32 20.65 -26.21
N LEU A 294 10.50 21.20 -26.51
CA LEU A 294 11.68 20.42 -26.89
C LEU A 294 12.47 20.00 -25.65
N ARG A 295 12.51 18.69 -25.37
CA ARG A 295 13.31 18.12 -24.27
C ARG A 295 14.65 17.65 -24.80
N VAL A 296 15.74 18.26 -24.32
CA VAL A 296 17.12 17.85 -24.63
C VAL A 296 17.88 17.56 -23.33
N PRO A 297 18.83 16.61 -23.32
CA PRO A 297 19.65 16.35 -22.15
C PRO A 297 20.49 17.59 -21.78
N TYR A 298 20.64 17.84 -20.48
CA TYR A 298 21.38 19.00 -19.98
C TYR A 298 22.88 18.68 -19.87
N TYR A 299 23.68 19.33 -20.72
CA TYR A 299 25.14 19.28 -20.76
C TYR A 299 25.72 20.67 -20.47
N GLU A 300 25.15 21.40 -19.50
CA GLU A 300 25.62 22.73 -19.08
C GLU A 300 25.71 23.77 -20.22
N LYS A 301 26.92 24.24 -20.55
CA LYS A 301 27.16 25.35 -21.50
C LYS A 301 26.58 25.09 -22.90
N PRO A 302 26.84 23.95 -23.56
CA PRO A 302 26.19 23.57 -24.81
C PRO A 302 24.66 23.68 -24.78
N SER A 303 24.00 23.19 -23.73
CA SER A 303 22.54 23.23 -23.61
C SER A 303 22.01 24.66 -23.46
N GLN A 304 22.74 25.53 -22.76
CA GLN A 304 22.37 26.95 -22.64
C GLN A 304 22.49 27.70 -23.98
N ILE A 305 23.53 27.41 -24.77
CA ILE A 305 23.71 28.00 -26.11
C ILE A 305 22.60 27.52 -27.05
N TYR A 306 22.30 26.21 -27.03
CA TYR A 306 21.22 25.63 -27.82
C TYR A 306 19.86 26.26 -27.46
N ALA A 307 19.53 26.35 -26.17
CA ALA A 307 18.31 26.99 -25.70
C ALA A 307 18.19 28.43 -26.22
N LYS A 308 19.25 29.25 -26.08
CA LYS A 308 19.26 30.63 -26.60
C LYS A 308 19.02 30.70 -28.10
N ARG A 309 19.61 29.79 -28.88
CA ARG A 309 19.43 29.73 -30.35
C ARG A 309 18.00 29.36 -30.74
N VAL A 310 17.42 28.36 -30.08
CA VAL A 310 16.04 27.94 -30.33
C VAL A 310 15.07 29.06 -29.94
N THR A 311 15.24 29.70 -28.79
CA THR A 311 14.40 30.83 -28.37
C THR A 311 14.50 32.02 -29.34
N ALA A 312 15.70 32.34 -29.83
CA ALA A 312 15.90 33.42 -30.80
C ALA A 312 15.30 33.11 -32.18
N ALA A 313 15.27 31.84 -32.59
CA ALA A 313 14.68 31.40 -33.85
C ALA A 313 13.15 31.38 -33.84
N VAL A 314 12.55 31.07 -32.68
CA VAL A 314 11.09 31.00 -32.50
C VAL A 314 10.47 32.39 -32.23
N ALA A 315 11.27 33.38 -31.83
CA ALA A 315 10.81 34.75 -31.53
C ALA A 315 10.72 35.68 -32.77
N LYS A 316 10.93 35.18 -33.99
CA LYS A 316 10.74 35.89 -35.26
C LYS A 316 9.47 35.41 -35.96
#